data_AF-A0A2E8VM14-F1
#
_entry.id   AF-A0A2E8VM14-F1
#
_cell.length_a   1.000
_cell.length_b   1.000
_cell.length_c   1.000
_cell.angle_alpha   90.00
_cell.angle_beta   90.00
_cell.angle_gamma   90.00
#
_symmetry.space_group_name_H-M   'P 1'
#
loop_
_entity.id
_entity.type
_entity.pdbx_description
1 polymer ?
#
loop_
_entity_poly.entity_id
_entity_poly.type
_entity_poly.pdbx_seq_one_letter_code
_entity_poly.pdbx_strand_id
1 'polypeptide(L)'
;MRRIDEGTYATTHKMGDFEFGRDDYAPMVVDWVKRGEQSAHLEDVRDVAKRIAEPGDDASLAEPTFRLGVYFHTQGDDTRANRYWQAAQRLNPDNWNYYRQDWSFTPDEAGANWSRKFQELEGKPYYKPITGLDGAD
;
A
#
# COMPACT_ATOMS: atom_id res chain seq x y z
N MET A 1 -2.00 1.00 17.75
CA MET A 1 -2.15 1.18 16.31
C MET A 1 -0.78 1.15 15.70
N ARG A 2 -0.52 -0.01 15.12
CA ARG A 2 0.57 -0.29 14.18
C ARG A 2 0.44 0.70 13.02
N ARG A 3 1.54 1.04 12.33
CA ARG A 3 1.44 1.85 11.11
C ARG A 3 0.39 1.22 10.19
N ILE A 4 -0.58 2.00 9.75
CA ILE A 4 -1.58 1.54 8.79
C ILE A 4 -0.95 1.69 7.40
N ASP A 5 -0.84 0.58 6.69
CA ASP A 5 -0.36 0.53 5.32
C ASP A 5 -1.11 -0.56 4.54
N GLU A 6 -0.76 -0.76 3.27
CA GLU A 6 -1.35 -1.78 2.41
C GLU A 6 -1.23 -3.20 2.99
N GLY A 7 -0.15 -3.49 3.74
CA GLY A 7 0.05 -4.78 4.42
C GLY A 7 -0.88 -5.00 5.61
N THR A 8 -1.46 -3.94 6.18
CA THR A 8 -2.40 -4.01 7.30
C THR A 8 -3.77 -4.56 6.90
N TYR A 9 -4.18 -4.38 5.64
CA TYR A 9 -5.48 -4.81 5.15
C TYR A 9 -5.41 -6.06 4.26
N ALA A 10 -4.21 -6.42 3.81
CA ALA A 10 -3.99 -7.65 3.06
C ALA A 10 -4.01 -8.84 4.02
N THR A 11 -4.81 -9.88 3.74
CA THR A 11 -4.67 -11.17 4.43
C THR A 11 -3.28 -11.77 4.15
N THR A 12 -2.84 -12.71 4.96
CA THR A 12 -1.55 -13.38 4.73
C THR A 12 -1.60 -14.16 3.40
N HIS A 13 -0.68 -13.83 2.50
CA HIS A 13 -0.48 -14.51 1.21
C HIS A 13 0.87 -15.21 1.20
N LYS A 14 0.91 -16.44 0.68
CA LYS A 14 2.13 -17.22 0.49
C LYS A 14 2.33 -17.54 -1.00
N MET A 15 3.53 -17.27 -1.51
CA MET A 15 3.97 -17.58 -2.87
C MET A 15 5.32 -18.29 -2.80
N GLY A 16 5.30 -19.63 -2.71
CA GLY A 16 6.48 -20.40 -2.35
C GLY A 16 6.94 -20.04 -0.93
N ASP A 17 8.20 -19.63 -0.78
CA ASP A 17 8.78 -19.20 0.50
C ASP A 17 8.53 -17.71 0.81
N PHE A 18 7.94 -16.95 -0.11
CA PHE A 18 7.60 -15.54 0.09
C PHE A 18 6.24 -15.39 0.77
N GLU A 19 6.17 -14.62 1.86
CA GLU A 19 4.96 -14.33 2.62
C GLU A 19 4.78 -12.82 2.82
N PHE A 20 3.55 -12.32 2.66
CA PHE A 20 3.20 -10.91 2.94
C PHE A 20 1.75 -10.77 3.41
N GLY A 21 1.43 -9.65 4.05
CA GLY A 21 0.10 -9.38 4.61
C GLY A 21 0.01 -9.69 6.11
N ARG A 22 -1.15 -9.41 6.72
CA ARG A 22 -1.41 -9.61 8.15
C ARG A 22 -2.86 -10.03 8.40
N ASP A 23 -3.05 -11.05 9.24
CA ASP A 23 -4.40 -11.54 9.62
C ASP A 23 -4.89 -11.00 10.97
N ASP A 24 -4.20 -10.01 11.53
CA ASP A 24 -4.50 -9.49 12.88
C ASP A 24 -5.54 -8.36 12.92
N TYR A 25 -5.78 -7.68 11.79
CA TYR A 25 -6.75 -6.58 11.72
C TYR A 25 -8.18 -7.06 12.00
N ALA A 26 -8.61 -8.17 11.39
CA ALA A 26 -9.97 -8.68 11.58
C ALA A 26 -10.26 -9.08 13.05
N PRO A 27 -9.38 -9.84 13.75
CA PRO A 27 -9.50 -10.06 15.19
C PRO A 27 -9.58 -8.77 16.02
N MET A 28 -8.79 -7.75 15.69
CA MET A 28 -8.82 -6.46 16.40
C MET A 28 -10.17 -5.75 16.24
N VAL A 29 -10.73 -5.74 15.03
CA VAL A 29 -12.06 -5.15 14.77
C VAL A 29 -13.15 -5.92 15.49
N VAL A 30 -13.09 -7.27 15.50
CA VAL A 30 -14.04 -8.10 16.25
C VAL A 30 -13.97 -7.81 17.75
N ASP A 31 -12.78 -7.64 18.31
CA ASP A 31 -12.61 -7.26 19.72
C ASP A 31 -13.20 -5.87 20.01
N TRP A 32 -12.93 -4.90 19.14
CA TRP A 32 -13.50 -3.55 19.24
C TRP A 32 -15.03 -3.55 19.18
N VAL A 33 -15.64 -4.28 18.25
CA VAL A 33 -17.12 -4.41 18.18
C VAL A 33 -17.69 -5.00 19.47
N LYS A 34 -16.98 -5.92 20.13
CA LYS A 34 -17.42 -6.57 21.37
C LYS A 34 -17.21 -5.71 22.62
N ARG A 35 -16.14 -4.90 22.67
CA ARG A 35 -15.69 -4.21 23.89
C ARG A 35 -15.80 -2.68 23.82
N GLY A 36 -16.05 -2.11 22.64
CA GLY A 36 -16.07 -0.68 22.41
C GLY A 36 -14.77 -0.02 22.86
N GLU A 37 -14.89 1.03 23.68
CA GLU A 37 -13.77 1.80 24.23
C GLU A 37 -12.86 0.99 25.17
N GLN A 38 -13.32 -0.18 25.64
CA GLN A 38 -12.53 -1.07 26.50
C GLN A 38 -11.67 -2.07 25.71
N SER A 39 -11.69 -2.00 24.37
CA SER A 39 -10.82 -2.84 23.55
C SER A 39 -9.35 -2.52 23.81
N ALA A 40 -8.54 -3.55 24.03
CA ALA A 40 -7.09 -3.40 24.19
C ALA A 40 -6.38 -2.90 22.92
N HIS A 41 -7.11 -2.86 21.79
CA HIS A 41 -6.62 -2.41 20.50
C HIS A 41 -6.99 -0.96 20.20
N LEU A 42 -7.83 -0.32 21.02
CA LEU A 42 -8.18 1.09 20.89
C LEU A 42 -6.99 1.96 21.33
N GLU A 43 -6.65 2.97 20.52
CA GLU A 43 -5.64 3.97 20.89
C GLU A 43 -6.26 5.35 21.09
N ASP A 44 -5.57 6.18 21.87
CA ASP A 44 -5.87 7.61 21.97
C ASP A 44 -5.63 8.28 20.62
N VAL A 45 -6.63 9.04 20.15
CA VAL A 45 -6.60 9.76 18.86
C VAL A 45 -5.36 10.65 18.72
N ARG A 46 -4.88 11.23 19.82
CA ARG A 46 -3.69 12.11 19.83
C ARG A 46 -2.40 11.35 19.55
N ASP A 47 -2.35 10.06 19.86
CA ASP A 47 -1.19 9.21 19.59
C ASP A 47 -1.24 8.60 18.19
N VAL A 48 -2.45 8.35 17.66
CA VAL A 48 -2.64 7.98 16.25
C VAL A 48 -2.18 9.11 15.33
N ALA A 49 -2.56 10.36 15.61
CA ALA A 49 -2.17 11.50 14.78
C ALA A 49 -0.64 11.68 14.65
N LYS A 50 0.12 11.41 15.72
CA LYS A 50 1.59 11.46 15.71
C LYS A 50 2.24 10.34 14.89
N ARG A 51 1.49 9.27 14.60
CA ARG A 51 1.96 8.07 13.91
C ARG A 51 1.49 7.97 12.46
N ILE A 52 0.56 8.83 12.05
CA ILE A 52 0.25 9.04 10.64
C ILE A 52 1.45 9.78 10.05
N ALA A 53 2.25 9.08 9.26
CA ALA A 53 3.34 9.73 8.54
C ALA A 53 2.74 10.74 7.55
N GLU A 54 3.12 12.01 7.67
CA GLU A 54 2.84 12.97 6.61
C GLU A 54 3.63 12.55 5.36
N PRO A 55 2.98 12.38 4.20
CA PRO A 55 3.70 12.13 2.97
C PRO A 55 4.60 13.33 2.69
N GLY A 56 5.86 13.10 2.31
CA GLY A 56 6.71 14.17 1.78
C GLY A 56 6.10 14.82 0.54
N ASP A 57 6.61 15.98 0.13
CA ASP A 57 6.04 16.78 -0.96
C ASP A 57 5.77 15.96 -2.25
N ASP A 58 6.73 15.12 -2.66
CA ASP A 58 6.57 14.25 -3.83
C ASP A 58 5.46 13.21 -3.64
N ALA A 59 5.40 12.56 -2.48
CA ALA A 59 4.36 11.58 -2.17
C ALA A 59 2.96 12.24 -2.11
N SER A 60 2.88 13.49 -1.65
CA SER A 60 1.66 14.31 -1.65
C SER A 60 1.21 14.68 -3.06
N LEU A 61 2.15 14.86 -4.00
CA LEU A 61 1.87 15.12 -5.42
C LEU A 61 1.52 13.85 -6.22
N ALA A 62 1.94 12.67 -5.76
CA ALA A 62 1.74 11.42 -6.49
C ALA A 62 0.25 11.08 -6.69
N GLU A 63 -0.58 11.26 -5.66
CA GLU A 63 -2.01 10.97 -5.69
C GLU A 63 -2.80 11.83 -6.71
N PRO A 64 -2.73 13.18 -6.68
CA PRO A 64 -3.40 13.99 -7.71
C PRO A 64 -2.86 13.70 -9.11
N THR A 65 -1.55 13.40 -9.24
CA THR A 65 -0.94 12.98 -10.51
C THR A 65 -1.54 11.67 -11.02
N PHE A 66 -1.72 10.68 -10.14
CA PHE A 66 -2.35 9.41 -10.48
C PHE A 66 -3.80 9.59 -10.94
N ARG A 67 -4.56 10.45 -10.25
CA ARG A 67 -5.95 10.77 -10.61
C ARG A 67 -6.09 11.43 -11.97
N LEU A 68 -5.10 12.23 -12.40
CA LEU A 68 -5.07 12.74 -13.78
C LEU A 68 -4.94 11.59 -14.80
N GLY A 69 -4.14 10.56 -14.48
CA GLY A 69 -4.04 9.37 -15.30
C GLY A 69 -5.39 8.66 -15.46
N VAL A 70 -6.09 8.43 -14.33
CA VAL A 70 -7.45 7.86 -14.33
C VAL A 70 -8.40 8.72 -15.17
N TYR A 71 -8.37 10.04 -15.01
CA TYR A 71 -9.20 10.95 -15.79
C TYR A 71 -8.97 10.76 -17.29
N PHE A 72 -7.72 10.83 -17.78
CA PHE A 72 -7.45 10.66 -19.21
C PHE A 72 -7.83 9.29 -19.75
N HIS A 73 -7.62 8.23 -18.96
CA HIS A 73 -8.08 6.89 -19.33
C HIS A 73 -9.61 6.84 -19.51
N THR A 74 -10.39 7.47 -18.61
CA THR A 74 -11.85 7.54 -18.77
C THR A 74 -12.31 8.29 -20.02
N GLN A 75 -11.45 9.13 -20.59
CA GLN A 75 -11.69 9.86 -21.84
C GLN A 75 -11.19 9.10 -23.08
N GLY A 76 -10.62 7.89 -22.91
CA GLY A 76 -10.01 7.10 -23.97
C GLY A 76 -8.63 7.60 -24.42
N ASP A 77 -7.98 8.47 -23.64
CA ASP A 77 -6.64 8.97 -23.93
C ASP A 77 -5.57 8.22 -23.11
N ASP A 78 -5.30 6.98 -23.54
CA ASP A 78 -4.35 6.10 -22.84
C ASP A 78 -2.92 6.62 -22.92
N THR A 79 -2.58 7.42 -23.93
CA THR A 79 -1.26 8.05 -24.05
C THR A 79 -1.02 9.02 -22.90
N ARG A 80 -2.00 9.89 -22.61
CA ARG A 80 -1.91 10.78 -21.44
C ARG A 80 -2.07 10.02 -20.14
N ALA A 81 -2.95 9.02 -20.08
CA ALA A 81 -3.13 8.20 -18.90
C ALA A 81 -1.79 7.59 -18.43
N ASN A 82 -1.11 6.87 -19.33
CA ASN A 82 0.17 6.23 -19.08
C ASN A 82 1.25 7.23 -18.64
N ARG A 83 1.29 8.43 -19.26
CA ARG A 83 2.23 9.48 -18.86
C ARG A 83 2.05 9.89 -17.41
N TYR A 84 0.81 10.05 -16.95
CA TYR A 84 0.51 10.46 -15.58
C TYR A 84 0.68 9.33 -14.57
N TRP A 85 0.30 8.09 -14.90
CA TRP A 85 0.58 6.94 -14.02
C TRP A 85 2.08 6.72 -13.81
N GLN A 86 2.89 6.78 -14.88
CA GLN A 86 4.35 6.72 -14.75
C GLN A 86 4.92 7.89 -13.94
N ALA A 87 4.31 9.08 -14.01
CA ALA A 87 4.73 10.22 -13.20
C ALA A 87 4.42 10.00 -11.71
N ALA A 88 3.23 9.46 -11.38
CA ALA A 88 2.88 9.11 -10.01
C ALA A 88 3.81 8.03 -9.44
N GLN A 89 4.14 7.01 -10.24
CA GLN A 89 5.11 5.96 -9.87
C GLN A 89 6.52 6.54 -9.61
N ARG A 90 6.95 7.57 -10.35
CA ARG A 90 8.24 8.26 -10.09
C ARG A 90 8.20 9.11 -8.82
N LEU A 91 7.08 9.75 -8.53
CA LEU A 91 6.89 10.59 -7.34
C LEU A 91 6.81 9.77 -6.04
N ASN A 92 6.31 8.53 -6.12
CA ASN A 92 6.21 7.65 -4.96
C ASN A 92 6.47 6.18 -5.36
N PRO A 93 7.74 5.81 -5.61
CA PRO A 93 8.12 4.51 -6.16
C PRO A 93 7.87 3.33 -5.20
N ASP A 94 7.74 3.61 -3.91
CA ASP A 94 7.47 2.61 -2.88
C ASP A 94 5.97 2.30 -2.74
N ASN A 95 5.10 3.10 -3.35
CA ASN A 95 3.66 2.87 -3.32
C ASN A 95 3.24 1.87 -4.41
N TRP A 96 3.05 0.62 -4.01
CA TRP A 96 2.69 -0.48 -4.89
C TRP A 96 1.30 -0.35 -5.52
N ASN A 97 0.38 0.43 -4.94
CA ASN A 97 -0.94 0.63 -5.54
C ASN A 97 -0.89 1.32 -6.90
N TYR A 98 -0.01 2.31 -7.09
CA TYR A 98 0.11 2.99 -8.39
C TYR A 98 0.56 2.06 -9.51
N TYR A 99 1.39 1.07 -9.18
CA TYR A 99 1.82 0.04 -10.12
C TYR A 99 0.72 -0.99 -10.36
N ARG A 100 0.11 -1.52 -9.29
CA ARG A 100 -0.93 -2.56 -9.41
C ARG A 100 -2.16 -2.06 -10.16
N GLN A 101 -2.55 -0.82 -9.97
CA GLN A 101 -3.71 -0.26 -10.65
C GLN A 101 -3.41 0.02 -12.13
N ASP A 102 -2.22 0.49 -12.48
CA ASP A 102 -1.75 0.60 -13.86
C ASP A 102 -1.76 -0.78 -14.55
N TRP A 103 -1.18 -1.79 -13.92
CA TRP A 103 -1.15 -3.15 -14.46
C TRP A 103 -2.51 -3.86 -14.50
N SER A 104 -3.50 -3.36 -13.76
CA SER A 104 -4.85 -3.93 -13.81
C SER A 104 -5.53 -3.76 -15.18
N PHE A 105 -5.02 -2.83 -16.01
CA PHE A 105 -5.47 -2.63 -17.38
C PHE A 105 -4.77 -3.56 -18.39
N THR A 106 -3.66 -4.22 -18.01
CA THR A 106 -2.94 -5.21 -18.83
C THR A 106 -2.77 -6.54 -18.06
N PRO A 107 -3.87 -7.28 -17.82
CA PRO A 107 -3.86 -8.44 -16.92
C PRO A 107 -2.88 -9.55 -17.33
N ASP A 108 -2.66 -9.73 -18.64
CA ASP A 108 -1.71 -10.72 -19.16
C ASP A 108 -0.24 -10.38 -18.82
N GLU A 109 0.06 -9.10 -18.58
CA GLU A 109 1.41 -8.62 -18.25
C GLU A 109 1.60 -8.37 -16.75
N ALA A 110 0.51 -8.24 -15.98
CA ALA A 110 0.51 -7.83 -14.58
C ALA A 110 1.41 -8.71 -13.70
N GLY A 111 1.36 -10.04 -13.88
CA GLY A 111 2.19 -10.97 -13.11
C GLY A 111 3.70 -10.83 -13.41
N ALA A 112 4.05 -10.62 -14.68
CA ALA A 112 5.44 -10.42 -15.09
C ALA A 112 5.98 -9.07 -14.58
N ASN A 113 5.17 -8.02 -14.67
CA ASN A 113 5.51 -6.69 -14.17
C ASN A 113 5.69 -6.68 -12.64
N TRP A 114 4.81 -7.36 -11.90
CA TRP A 114 4.96 -7.54 -10.46
C TRP A 114 6.25 -8.27 -10.12
N SER A 115 6.53 -9.39 -10.79
CA SER A 115 7.74 -10.20 -10.53
C SER A 115 9.03 -9.41 -10.74
N ARG A 116 9.07 -8.59 -11.80
CA ARG A 116 10.22 -7.72 -12.10
C ARG A 116 10.42 -6.66 -11.02
N LYS A 117 9.37 -5.91 -10.64
CA LYS A 117 9.47 -4.92 -9.56
C LYS A 117 9.80 -5.57 -8.21
N PHE A 118 9.32 -6.79 -7.97
CA PHE A 118 9.63 -7.53 -6.76
C PHE A 118 11.12 -7.89 -6.69
N GLN A 119 11.71 -8.32 -7.79
CA GLN A 119 13.14 -8.60 -7.88
C GLN A 119 14.00 -7.34 -7.64
N GLU A 120 13.52 -6.17 -8.10
CA GLU A 120 14.19 -4.86 -7.85
C GLU A 120 14.24 -4.48 -6.36
N LEU A 121 13.48 -5.13 -5.48
CA LEU A 121 13.63 -4.94 -4.04
C LEU A 121 14.95 -5.50 -3.50
N GLU A 122 15.61 -6.41 -4.22
CA GLU A 122 16.90 -7.01 -3.83
C GLU A 122 16.88 -7.56 -2.38
N GLY A 123 15.76 -8.19 -1.99
CA GLY A 123 15.57 -8.75 -0.64
C GLY A 123 15.10 -7.74 0.42
N LYS A 124 14.89 -6.47 0.06
CA LYS A 124 14.19 -5.53 0.94
C LYS A 124 12.73 -5.98 1.16
N PRO A 125 12.15 -5.69 2.33
CA PRO A 125 10.75 -6.02 2.62
C PRO A 125 9.79 -5.43 1.60
N TYR A 126 8.81 -6.23 1.16
CA TYR A 126 7.77 -5.84 0.21
C TYR A 126 6.90 -4.68 0.72
N TYR A 127 6.51 -4.77 1.99
CA TYR A 127 6.02 -3.65 2.77
C TYR A 127 7.08 -3.32 3.82
N LYS A 128 7.26 -2.02 4.11
CA LYS A 128 8.19 -1.60 5.15
C LYS A 128 7.83 -2.32 6.47
N PRO A 129 8.79 -2.82 7.26
CA PRO A 129 8.47 -3.46 8.52
C PRO A 129 7.73 -2.53 9.47
N ILE A 130 6.88 -3.11 10.31
CA ILE A 130 6.26 -2.44 11.46
C ILE A 130 7.14 -2.75 12.68
N THR A 131 7.76 -1.70 13.24
CA THR A 131 8.58 -1.80 14.46
C THR A 131 7.80 -2.48 15.59
N GLY A 132 8.42 -3.46 16.24
CA GLY A 132 7.82 -4.24 17.32
C GLY A 132 6.90 -5.40 16.87
N LEU A 133 6.87 -5.71 15.57
CA LEU A 133 6.15 -6.90 15.02
C LEU A 133 7.00 -7.71 14.04
N ASP A 134 7.57 -7.06 13.02
CA ASP A 134 8.12 -7.76 11.85
C ASP A 134 9.62 -8.08 11.99
N GLY A 135 10.04 -8.54 13.19
CA GLY A 135 11.46 -8.82 13.48
C GLY A 135 12.40 -7.61 13.35
N ALA A 136 11.84 -6.41 13.23
CA ALA A 136 12.56 -5.15 13.19
C ALA A 136 12.66 -4.59 14.63
N ASP A 137 13.87 -4.66 15.18
CA ASP A 137 14.26 -4.01 16.44
C ASP A 137 14.04 -2.49 16.40
#